data_AF-A0A7Z9KUU2-F1
#
_entry.id   AF-A0A7Z9KUU2-F1
#
_cell.length_a   1.000
_cell.length_b   1.000
_cell.length_c   1.000
_cell.angle_alpha   90.00
_cell.angle_beta   90.00
_cell.angle_gamma   90.00
#
_symmetry.space_group_name_H-M   'P 1'
#
loop_
_entity.id
_entity.type
_entity.pdbx_description
1 polymer ?
#
loop_
_entity_poly.entity_id
_entity_poly.type
_entity_poly.pdbx_seq_one_letter_code
_entity_poly.pdbx_strand_id
1 'polypeptide(L)'
;MMGVPYQYAGSIPYWLSTELAARYPDKPIEIVNAAQSAQSATRVGEIAGFALGHEPDLLMIATCNNEGTLAPGKVTERLHRSGTFRLLKKLLKPEKNGAPVPLHTPQDKDITAVRNAFKDSVKKMVLAARRKKVPVLLATLPVNLRYDGHESGLPLKGGKWQEPGSVPEDKCIAQGNQLLKDRKWVKAEIHFGGCKNVEAFRGIGLALYEQRRFAEAKRTLMQYVELQPRNRCRPSFNAVIRNIANQFDTVHLVDLEAMAEKNSPYGIPGPELFVDYCHMNWMGQGMVADEFLAALKQAKLMPPWQEQPTALQPRKIIYERHQNDLPPPLDD
;
A
#
# COMPACT_ATOMS: atom_id res chain seq x y z
N MET A 1 2.31 -6.15 6.59
CA MET A 1 2.78 -6.56 5.24
C MET A 1 3.54 -7.87 5.37
N MET A 2 3.47 -8.79 4.41
CA MET A 2 4.10 -10.13 4.51
C MET A 2 5.61 -10.15 4.19
N GLY A 3 6.21 -8.98 3.93
CA GLY A 3 7.63 -8.88 3.53
C GLY A 3 7.90 -9.22 2.07
N VAL A 4 6.89 -9.24 1.19
CA VAL A 4 7.08 -9.39 -0.26
C VAL A 4 7.95 -8.23 -0.79
N PRO A 5 8.98 -8.49 -1.62
CA PRO A 5 9.44 -9.79 -2.17
C PRO A 5 10.44 -10.59 -1.30
N TYR A 6 10.90 -10.06 -0.17
CA TYR A 6 11.97 -10.61 0.69
C TYR A 6 11.50 -11.61 1.78
N GLN A 7 10.27 -12.12 1.68
CA GLN A 7 9.70 -13.11 2.60
C GLN A 7 9.81 -12.69 4.10
N TYR A 8 9.98 -13.65 5.01
CA TYR A 8 9.95 -13.43 6.46
C TYR A 8 11.02 -12.44 6.95
N ALA A 9 12.25 -12.57 6.47
CA ALA A 9 13.40 -11.76 6.92
C ALA A 9 13.30 -10.28 6.53
N GLY A 10 12.58 -9.95 5.46
CA GLY A 10 12.30 -8.55 5.09
C GLY A 10 10.95 -8.03 5.55
N SER A 11 10.23 -8.78 6.40
CA SER A 11 8.90 -8.37 6.87
C SER A 11 8.99 -7.41 8.06
N ILE A 12 8.15 -6.37 8.08
CA ILE A 12 8.07 -5.43 9.22
C ILE A 12 7.98 -6.13 10.59
N PRO A 13 7.18 -7.20 10.79
CA PRO A 13 7.13 -7.92 12.05
C PRO A 13 8.47 -8.52 12.49
N TYR A 14 9.28 -9.00 11.55
CA TYR A 14 10.61 -9.53 11.86
C TYR A 14 11.59 -8.43 12.29
N TRP A 15 11.53 -7.28 11.63
CA TRP A 15 12.34 -6.11 12.00
C TRP A 15 11.97 -5.60 13.39
N LEU A 16 10.68 -5.46 13.65
CA LEU A 16 10.17 -5.07 14.96
C LEU A 16 10.55 -6.08 16.04
N SER A 17 10.41 -7.38 15.79
CA SER A 17 10.69 -8.40 16.80
C SER A 17 12.17 -8.44 17.15
N THR A 18 13.04 -8.30 16.15
CA THR A 18 14.49 -8.25 16.35
C THR A 18 14.91 -7.01 17.15
N GLU A 19 14.40 -5.83 16.80
CA GLU A 19 14.70 -4.58 17.51
C GLU A 19 14.18 -4.58 18.95
N LEU A 20 12.97 -5.10 19.17
CA LEU A 20 12.37 -5.17 20.51
C LEU A 20 13.05 -6.22 21.38
N ALA A 21 13.40 -7.39 20.83
CA ALA A 21 14.16 -8.40 21.57
C ALA A 21 15.55 -7.90 21.98
N ALA A 22 16.22 -7.14 21.12
CA ALA A 22 17.51 -6.52 21.44
C ALA A 22 17.41 -5.47 22.56
N ARG A 23 16.29 -4.76 22.64
CA ARG A 23 16.05 -3.71 23.64
C ARG A 23 15.50 -4.25 24.95
N TYR A 24 14.82 -5.37 24.94
CA TYR A 24 14.19 -5.93 26.14
C TYR A 24 14.49 -7.43 26.25
N PRO A 25 15.76 -7.83 26.44
CA PRO A 25 16.15 -9.23 26.45
C PRO A 25 15.45 -10.05 27.55
N ASP A 26 15.12 -9.40 28.67
CA ASP A 26 14.45 -10.03 29.81
C ASP A 26 12.91 -9.95 29.74
N LYS A 27 12.34 -9.39 28.65
CA LYS A 27 10.89 -9.31 28.46
C LYS A 27 10.50 -10.05 27.18
N PRO A 28 9.67 -11.11 27.28
CA PRO A 28 9.15 -11.78 26.10
C PRO A 28 8.13 -10.86 25.41
N ILE A 29 8.56 -10.13 24.38
CA ILE A 29 7.67 -9.34 23.53
C ILE A 29 7.35 -10.18 22.29
N GLU A 30 6.08 -10.55 22.15
CA GLU A 30 5.61 -11.30 20.99
C GLU A 30 5.06 -10.36 19.91
N ILE A 31 5.40 -10.63 18.64
CA ILE A 31 4.81 -9.95 17.49
C ILE A 31 4.13 -10.98 16.60
N VAL A 32 2.80 -10.95 16.58
CA VAL A 32 1.99 -11.84 15.76
C VAL A 32 1.67 -11.18 14.42
N ASN A 33 2.22 -11.73 13.34
CA ASN A 33 1.91 -11.26 11.99
C ASN A 33 0.59 -11.86 11.48
N ALA A 34 -0.48 -11.07 11.50
CA ALA A 34 -1.77 -11.44 10.93
C ALA A 34 -1.99 -10.90 9.49
N ALA A 35 -0.94 -10.40 8.83
CA ALA A 35 -1.07 -9.83 7.49
C ALA A 35 -1.29 -10.92 6.43
N GLN A 36 -2.08 -10.58 5.41
CA GLN A 36 -2.32 -11.44 4.25
C GLN A 36 -2.26 -10.59 2.98
N SER A 37 -1.80 -11.17 1.87
CA SER A 37 -1.75 -10.49 0.57
C SER A 37 -3.15 -10.20 0.01
N ALA A 38 -3.26 -9.14 -0.79
CA ALA A 38 -4.45 -8.80 -1.57
C ALA A 38 -5.74 -8.59 -0.74
N GLN A 39 -5.63 -8.04 0.47
CA GLN A 39 -6.77 -7.78 1.36
C GLN A 39 -7.22 -6.33 1.32
N SER A 40 -8.54 -6.12 1.36
CA SER A 40 -9.16 -4.82 1.66
C SER A 40 -9.42 -4.66 3.16
N ALA A 41 -9.66 -3.43 3.62
CA ALA A 41 -9.98 -3.05 4.98
C ALA A 41 -11.17 -3.80 5.56
N THR A 42 -12.13 -4.22 4.74
CA THR A 42 -13.25 -5.06 5.19
C THR A 42 -12.75 -6.40 5.73
N ARG A 43 -11.89 -7.10 4.97
CA ARG A 43 -11.35 -8.39 5.39
C ARG A 43 -10.27 -8.24 6.47
N VAL A 44 -9.46 -7.19 6.41
CA VAL A 44 -8.57 -6.82 7.52
C VAL A 44 -9.35 -6.57 8.81
N GLY A 45 -10.57 -6.02 8.73
CA GLY A 45 -11.45 -5.85 9.89
C GLY A 45 -11.90 -7.15 10.55
N GLU A 46 -12.15 -8.19 9.76
CA GLU A 46 -12.45 -9.53 10.29
C GLU A 46 -11.23 -10.13 11.00
N ILE A 47 -10.04 -9.98 10.39
CA ILE A 47 -8.77 -10.43 10.97
C ILE A 47 -8.47 -9.68 12.27
N ALA A 48 -8.65 -8.36 12.28
CA ALA A 48 -8.47 -7.53 13.48
C ALA A 48 -9.44 -7.94 14.59
N GLY A 49 -10.69 -8.28 14.25
CA GLY A 49 -11.66 -8.80 15.20
C GLY A 49 -11.22 -10.13 15.83
N PHE A 50 -10.66 -11.04 15.02
CA PHE A 50 -10.09 -12.30 15.50
C PHE A 50 -8.85 -12.06 16.38
N ALA A 51 -7.91 -11.21 15.93
CA ALA A 51 -6.71 -10.85 16.69
C ALA A 51 -7.07 -10.24 18.05
N LEU A 52 -8.04 -9.32 18.10
CA LEU A 52 -8.56 -8.77 19.35
C LEU A 52 -9.16 -9.84 20.28
N GLY A 53 -9.60 -10.98 19.76
CA GLY A 53 -10.06 -12.14 20.53
C GLY A 53 -8.96 -12.81 21.35
N HIS A 54 -7.70 -12.64 20.96
CA HIS A 54 -6.52 -13.15 21.67
C HIS A 54 -5.92 -12.13 22.65
N GLU A 55 -6.68 -11.09 23.01
CA GLU A 55 -6.33 -10.10 24.04
C GLU A 55 -4.94 -9.46 23.86
N PRO A 56 -4.63 -8.89 22.69
CA PRO A 56 -3.34 -8.24 22.46
C PRO A 56 -3.22 -6.94 23.25
N ASP A 57 -2.03 -6.62 23.75
CA ASP A 57 -1.74 -5.34 24.40
C ASP A 57 -1.70 -4.16 23.42
N LEU A 58 -1.52 -4.44 22.12
CA LEU A 58 -1.44 -3.45 21.07
C LEU A 58 -1.92 -4.02 19.73
N LEU A 59 -2.62 -3.21 18.95
CA LEU A 59 -2.96 -3.53 17.57
C LEU A 59 -2.29 -2.57 16.58
N MET A 60 -1.51 -3.12 15.64
CA MET A 60 -0.93 -2.35 14.53
C MET A 60 -1.74 -2.61 13.25
N ILE A 61 -2.30 -1.55 12.66
CA ILE A 61 -3.15 -1.64 11.47
C ILE A 61 -2.51 -0.87 10.32
N ALA A 62 -2.20 -1.57 9.24
CA ALA A 62 -1.78 -0.99 7.96
C ALA A 62 -2.64 -1.58 6.83
N THR A 63 -3.58 -0.81 6.30
CA THR A 63 -4.52 -1.23 5.26
C THR A 63 -4.96 -0.04 4.41
N CYS A 64 -5.15 -0.25 3.11
CA CYS A 64 -5.70 0.69 2.11
C CYS A 64 -5.37 0.20 0.69
N ASN A 65 -4.28 -0.56 0.53
CA ASN A 65 -4.00 -1.23 -0.73
C ASN A 65 -5.11 -2.24 -1.03
N ASN A 66 -5.36 -2.51 -2.31
CA ASN A 66 -6.41 -3.41 -2.79
C ASN A 66 -7.84 -2.96 -2.46
N GLU A 67 -8.04 -1.69 -2.08
CA GLU A 67 -9.37 -1.08 -2.08
C GLU A 67 -9.87 -0.89 -3.51
N GLY A 68 -11.16 -1.09 -3.72
CA GLY A 68 -11.76 -0.93 -5.04
C GLY A 68 -13.15 -1.52 -5.19
N THR A 69 -13.42 -2.63 -4.51
CA THR A 69 -14.73 -3.27 -4.55
C THR A 69 -15.53 -2.99 -3.30
N LEU A 70 -16.83 -2.73 -3.48
CA LEU A 70 -17.77 -2.74 -2.37
C LEU A 70 -17.93 -4.17 -1.87
N ALA A 71 -17.95 -4.34 -0.54
CA ALA A 71 -18.15 -5.64 0.05
C ALA A 71 -19.49 -6.24 -0.42
N PRO A 72 -19.53 -7.54 -0.76
CA PRO A 72 -20.77 -8.19 -1.14
C PRO A 72 -21.81 -8.04 -0.01
N GLY A 73 -23.07 -7.76 -0.36
CA GLY A 73 -24.12 -7.54 0.64
C GLY A 73 -24.30 -8.74 1.59
N LYS A 74 -24.90 -8.50 2.77
CA LYS A 74 -25.07 -9.49 3.85
C LYS A 74 -25.62 -10.85 3.40
N VAL A 75 -26.50 -10.86 2.39
CA VAL A 75 -27.07 -12.08 1.81
C VAL A 75 -26.00 -12.90 1.10
N THR A 76 -25.24 -12.26 0.22
CA THR A 76 -24.13 -12.88 -0.52
C THR A 76 -23.06 -13.39 0.44
N GLU A 77 -22.75 -12.65 1.50
CA GLU A 77 -21.82 -13.08 2.55
C GLU A 77 -22.30 -14.35 3.27
N ARG A 78 -23.58 -14.40 3.69
CA ARG A 78 -24.18 -15.59 4.31
C ARG A 78 -24.17 -16.80 3.38
N LEU A 79 -24.49 -16.59 2.11
CA LEU A 79 -24.40 -17.64 1.09
C LEU A 79 -22.96 -18.17 0.99
N HIS A 80 -21.96 -17.28 0.96
CA HIS A 80 -20.55 -17.69 0.89
C HIS A 80 -20.05 -18.51 2.08
N ARG A 81 -20.69 -18.40 3.25
CA ARG A 81 -20.41 -19.26 4.43
C ARG A 81 -21.03 -20.66 4.30
N SER A 82 -22.02 -20.86 3.43
CA SER A 82 -22.63 -22.16 3.18
C SER A 82 -21.73 -23.06 2.34
N GLY A 83 -21.45 -24.28 2.82
CA GLY A 83 -20.72 -25.31 2.07
C GLY A 83 -21.42 -25.66 0.76
N THR A 84 -22.75 -25.82 0.78
CA THR A 84 -23.58 -26.14 -0.39
C THR A 84 -23.50 -25.05 -1.45
N PHE A 85 -23.58 -23.78 -1.06
CA PHE A 85 -23.46 -22.67 -2.01
C PHE A 85 -22.06 -22.63 -2.64
N ARG A 86 -21.00 -22.87 -1.85
CA ARG A 86 -19.63 -22.94 -2.39
C ARG A 86 -19.47 -24.10 -3.38
N LEU A 87 -20.06 -25.27 -3.09
CA LEU A 87 -20.05 -26.41 -3.98
C LEU A 87 -20.84 -26.14 -5.26
N LEU A 88 -22.07 -25.64 -5.16
CA LEU A 88 -22.90 -25.25 -6.31
C LEU A 88 -22.19 -24.21 -7.17
N LYS A 89 -21.59 -23.19 -6.55
CA LYS A 89 -20.80 -22.18 -7.27
C LYS A 89 -19.61 -22.80 -8.00
N LYS A 90 -18.99 -23.85 -7.47
CA LYS A 90 -17.90 -24.58 -8.12
C LYS A 90 -18.41 -25.42 -9.30
N LEU A 91 -19.54 -26.11 -9.14
CA LEU A 91 -20.15 -26.97 -10.18
C LEU A 91 -20.76 -26.16 -11.33
N LEU A 92 -21.34 -24.99 -11.02
CA LEU A 92 -21.93 -24.07 -11.99
C LEU A 92 -20.90 -23.11 -12.59
N LYS A 93 -19.64 -23.19 -12.16
CA LYS A 93 -18.59 -22.34 -12.72
C LYS A 93 -18.33 -22.83 -14.14
N PRO A 94 -18.54 -22.01 -15.19
CA PRO A 94 -18.19 -22.41 -16.54
C PRO A 94 -16.72 -22.82 -16.59
N GLU A 95 -16.37 -23.79 -17.44
CA GLU A 95 -14.97 -24.13 -17.69
C GLU A 95 -14.20 -22.83 -17.99
N LYS A 96 -13.05 -22.67 -17.32
CA LYS A 96 -12.20 -21.50 -17.54
C LYS A 96 -11.66 -21.59 -18.97
N ASN A 97 -12.26 -20.86 -19.90
CA ASN A 97 -11.73 -20.65 -21.26
C ASN A 97 -10.47 -19.76 -21.23
N GLY A 98 -9.42 -20.17 -20.53
CA GLY A 98 -8.12 -19.48 -20.52
C GLY A 98 -8.13 -18.01 -20.10
N ALA A 99 -9.26 -17.48 -19.58
CA ALA A 99 -9.38 -16.07 -19.25
C ALA A 99 -8.37 -15.71 -18.13
N PRO A 100 -7.55 -14.68 -18.32
CA PRO A 100 -6.57 -14.25 -17.32
C PRO A 100 -7.26 -13.92 -15.99
N VAL A 101 -6.52 -14.10 -14.90
CA VAL A 101 -7.00 -13.79 -13.54
C VAL A 101 -6.64 -12.34 -13.21
N PRO A 102 -7.61 -11.55 -12.72
CA PRO A 102 -7.46 -10.44 -11.82
C PRO A 102 -6.09 -9.91 -11.41
N LEU A 103 -5.20 -9.31 -12.23
CA LEU A 103 -3.93 -8.83 -11.61
C LEU A 103 -4.20 -7.74 -10.54
N HIS A 104 -5.18 -6.88 -10.80
CA HIS A 104 -5.59 -5.81 -9.90
C HIS A 104 -7.02 -5.98 -9.40
N THR A 105 -7.29 -5.46 -8.20
CA THR A 105 -8.63 -5.36 -7.63
C THR A 105 -9.53 -4.54 -8.55
N PRO A 106 -10.67 -5.09 -9.01
CA PRO A 106 -11.65 -4.32 -9.77
C PRO A 106 -12.06 -3.05 -9.02
N GLN A 107 -12.22 -1.94 -9.74
CA GLN A 107 -12.67 -0.69 -9.14
C GLN A 107 -14.15 -0.44 -9.45
N ASP A 108 -14.93 -0.22 -8.39
CA ASP A 108 -16.30 0.26 -8.50
C ASP A 108 -16.31 1.68 -9.10
N LYS A 109 -17.38 2.00 -9.83
CA LYS A 109 -17.57 3.32 -10.44
C LYS A 109 -17.89 4.37 -9.38
N ASP A 110 -18.55 3.97 -8.28
CA ASP A 110 -18.85 4.87 -7.17
C ASP A 110 -17.69 4.89 -6.17
N ILE A 111 -16.65 5.66 -6.51
CA ILE A 111 -15.46 5.84 -5.67
C ILE A 111 -15.83 6.44 -4.31
N THR A 112 -16.89 7.24 -4.23
CA THR A 112 -17.35 7.83 -2.96
C THR A 112 -17.90 6.74 -2.04
N ALA A 113 -18.71 5.81 -2.57
CA ALA A 113 -19.18 4.66 -1.81
C ALA A 113 -18.01 3.78 -1.35
N VAL A 114 -17.01 3.51 -2.21
CA VAL A 114 -15.82 2.73 -1.82
C VAL A 114 -15.06 3.41 -0.69
N ARG A 115 -14.84 4.73 -0.78
CA ARG A 115 -14.18 5.50 0.28
C ARG A 115 -14.96 5.50 1.59
N ASN A 116 -16.29 5.58 1.53
CA ASN A 116 -17.14 5.51 2.71
C ASN A 116 -17.10 4.12 3.34
N ALA A 117 -17.15 3.05 2.53
CA ALA A 117 -17.02 1.68 3.01
C ALA A 117 -15.64 1.45 3.67
N PHE A 118 -14.57 1.96 3.07
CA PHE A 118 -13.23 1.93 3.65
C PHE A 118 -13.18 2.64 5.01
N LYS A 119 -13.70 3.89 5.06
CA LYS A 119 -13.81 4.67 6.31
C LYS A 119 -14.55 3.89 7.40
N ASP A 120 -15.68 3.30 7.07
CA ASP A 120 -16.49 2.54 8.02
C ASP A 120 -15.76 1.29 8.51
N SER A 121 -15.06 0.58 7.64
CA SER A 121 -14.25 -0.59 7.99
C SER A 121 -13.11 -0.23 8.94
N VAL A 122 -12.34 0.82 8.64
CA VAL A 122 -11.26 1.31 9.52
C VAL A 122 -11.82 1.77 10.87
N LYS A 123 -12.92 2.54 10.86
CA LYS A 123 -13.55 3.02 12.10
C LYS A 123 -14.09 1.86 12.95
N LYS A 124 -14.65 0.82 12.34
CA LYS A 124 -15.09 -0.40 13.06
C LYS A 124 -13.94 -1.10 13.77
N MET A 125 -12.78 -1.24 13.12
CA MET A 125 -11.59 -1.83 13.75
C MET A 125 -11.14 -1.03 14.98
N VAL A 126 -11.00 0.29 14.82
CA VAL A 126 -10.61 1.20 15.89
C VAL A 126 -11.60 1.15 17.06
N LEU A 127 -12.90 1.20 16.78
CA LEU A 127 -13.93 1.13 17.83
C LEU A 127 -13.95 -0.23 18.52
N ALA A 128 -13.64 -1.33 17.81
CA ALA A 128 -13.53 -2.66 18.41
C ALA A 128 -12.34 -2.75 19.37
N ALA A 129 -11.17 -2.26 18.98
CA ALA A 129 -10.00 -2.19 19.84
C ALA A 129 -10.25 -1.31 21.08
N ARG A 130 -10.86 -0.14 20.88
CA ARG A 130 -11.23 0.78 21.97
C ARG A 130 -12.18 0.13 22.99
N ARG A 131 -13.18 -0.64 22.56
CA ARG A 131 -14.08 -1.37 23.48
C ARG A 131 -13.32 -2.34 24.39
N LYS A 132 -12.22 -2.91 23.90
CA LYS A 132 -11.33 -3.77 24.66
C LYS A 132 -10.18 -3.03 25.35
N LYS A 133 -10.16 -1.69 25.28
CA LYS A 133 -9.07 -0.84 25.79
C LYS A 133 -7.69 -1.17 25.19
N VAL A 134 -7.67 -1.71 23.97
CA VAL A 134 -6.44 -2.00 23.24
C VAL A 134 -6.06 -0.74 22.42
N PRO A 135 -4.88 -0.13 22.66
CA PRO A 135 -4.38 0.96 21.84
C PRO A 135 -4.14 0.51 20.40
N VAL A 136 -4.19 1.46 19.46
CA VAL A 136 -4.02 1.17 18.03
C VAL A 136 -2.92 2.06 17.44
N LEU A 137 -1.95 1.46 16.76
CA LEU A 137 -1.10 2.16 15.79
C LEU A 137 -1.75 2.06 14.42
N LEU A 138 -2.27 3.17 13.90
CA LEU A 138 -2.99 3.21 12.63
C LEU A 138 -2.10 3.87 11.57
N ALA A 139 -1.73 3.11 10.54
CA ALA A 139 -0.77 3.55 9.54
C ALA A 139 -1.42 3.96 8.21
N THR A 140 -0.96 5.06 7.63
CA THR A 140 -1.17 5.36 6.20
C THR A 140 -0.37 4.37 5.35
N LEU A 141 -0.66 4.25 4.04
CA LEU A 141 0.13 3.44 3.13
C LEU A 141 0.81 4.28 2.05
N PRO A 142 2.16 4.27 1.98
CA PRO A 142 2.88 4.93 0.90
C PRO A 142 2.78 4.09 -0.38
N VAL A 143 2.98 4.74 -1.52
CA VAL A 143 2.87 4.13 -2.84
C VAL A 143 3.98 4.67 -3.74
N ASN A 144 4.40 3.87 -4.73
CA ASN A 144 5.36 4.33 -5.73
C ASN A 144 4.65 5.27 -6.71
N LEU A 145 4.93 6.57 -6.60
CA LEU A 145 4.38 7.59 -7.49
C LEU A 145 5.11 7.60 -8.83
N ARG A 146 6.40 7.25 -8.84
CA ARG A 146 7.25 7.23 -10.05
C ARG A 146 7.29 5.89 -10.76
N TYR A 147 6.33 5.01 -10.48
CA TYR A 147 6.22 3.72 -11.16
C TYR A 147 5.96 3.93 -12.66
N ASP A 148 6.86 3.40 -13.48
CA ASP A 148 6.88 3.57 -14.93
C ASP A 148 6.34 2.37 -15.71
N GLY A 149 5.90 1.32 -15.00
CA GLY A 149 5.44 0.05 -15.57
C GLY A 149 4.40 0.19 -16.69
N HIS A 150 4.50 -0.71 -17.67
CA HIS A 150 3.81 -0.65 -18.96
C HIS A 150 2.38 -1.23 -18.94
N GLU A 151 1.68 -1.26 -17.80
CA GLU A 151 0.30 -1.75 -17.82
C GLU A 151 -0.64 -0.72 -18.48
N SER A 152 -1.46 -1.17 -19.44
CA SER A 152 -2.50 -0.37 -20.07
C SER A 152 -3.51 0.15 -19.04
N GLY A 153 -3.84 1.44 -19.08
CA GLY A 153 -4.93 2.01 -18.28
C GLY A 153 -6.13 2.46 -19.11
N LEU A 154 -7.13 2.99 -18.41
CA LEU A 154 -8.48 3.16 -18.96
C LEU A 154 -8.66 4.42 -19.82
N PRO A 155 -9.51 4.37 -20.87
CA PRO A 155 -9.91 5.57 -21.61
C PRO A 155 -10.72 6.52 -20.72
N LEU A 156 -10.59 7.84 -20.94
CA LEU A 156 -11.19 8.90 -20.11
C LEU A 156 -12.73 8.92 -20.13
N LYS A 157 -13.38 8.27 -21.12
CA LYS A 157 -14.85 8.15 -21.21
C LYS A 157 -15.24 6.73 -21.63
N GLY A 158 -16.31 6.21 -21.01
CA GLY A 158 -17.02 5.00 -21.46
C GLY A 158 -16.33 3.66 -21.21
N GLY A 159 -15.13 3.64 -20.63
CA GLY A 159 -14.39 2.40 -20.33
C GLY A 159 -14.96 1.64 -19.12
N LYS A 160 -15.03 0.30 -19.22
CA LYS A 160 -15.15 -0.58 -18.04
C LYS A 160 -13.76 -0.85 -17.49
N TRP A 161 -13.64 -1.09 -16.18
CA TRP A 161 -12.39 -1.55 -15.58
C TRP A 161 -11.94 -2.86 -16.26
N GLN A 162 -10.70 -2.93 -16.73
CA GLN A 162 -10.13 -4.05 -17.48
C GLN A 162 -8.73 -4.37 -16.95
N GLU A 163 -8.30 -5.62 -17.10
CA GLU A 163 -7.03 -6.07 -16.52
C GLU A 163 -5.81 -5.56 -17.27
N PRO A 164 -4.71 -5.25 -16.55
CA PRO A 164 -3.37 -5.13 -17.12
C PRO A 164 -3.04 -6.22 -18.13
N GLY A 165 -2.52 -5.85 -19.29
CA GLY A 165 -2.08 -6.81 -20.31
C GLY A 165 -3.19 -7.49 -21.10
N SER A 166 -4.47 -7.29 -20.75
CA SER A 166 -5.62 -7.79 -21.53
C SER A 166 -6.04 -6.86 -22.66
N VAL A 167 -5.49 -5.64 -22.69
CA VAL A 167 -5.78 -4.60 -23.70
C VAL A 167 -4.46 -4.11 -24.28
N PRO A 168 -4.30 -4.11 -25.62
CA PRO A 168 -3.18 -3.46 -26.27
C PRO A 168 -3.04 -2.02 -25.78
N GLU A 169 -1.81 -1.57 -25.54
CA GLU A 169 -1.54 -0.20 -25.14
C GLU A 169 -2.13 0.78 -26.17
N ASP A 170 -2.80 1.82 -25.68
CA ASP A 170 -3.35 2.86 -26.54
C ASP A 170 -2.22 3.53 -27.35
N LYS A 171 -2.42 3.69 -28.66
CA LYS A 171 -1.38 4.22 -29.55
C LYS A 171 -0.85 5.59 -29.12
N CYS A 172 -1.71 6.47 -28.60
CA CYS A 172 -1.30 7.78 -28.12
C CYS A 172 -0.40 7.64 -26.89
N ILE A 173 -0.76 6.75 -25.97
CA ILE A 173 0.02 6.46 -24.77
C ILE A 173 1.37 5.83 -25.13
N ALA A 174 1.39 4.84 -26.04
CA ALA A 174 2.61 4.21 -26.51
C ALA A 174 3.60 5.22 -27.12
N GLN A 175 3.10 6.14 -27.95
CA GLN A 175 3.90 7.23 -28.53
C GLN A 175 4.46 8.18 -27.47
N GLY A 176 3.65 8.57 -26.48
CA GLY A 176 4.10 9.41 -25.37
C GLY A 176 5.16 8.71 -24.51
N ASN A 177 4.98 7.42 -24.24
CA ASN A 177 5.94 6.59 -23.51
C ASN A 177 7.26 6.47 -24.28
N GLN A 178 7.22 6.39 -25.62
CA GLN A 178 8.44 6.43 -26.43
C GLN A 178 9.15 7.78 -26.32
N LEU A 179 8.42 8.90 -26.30
CA LEU A 179 9.03 10.23 -26.08
C LEU A 179 9.71 10.35 -24.71
N LEU A 180 9.14 9.74 -23.66
CA LEU A 180 9.79 9.65 -22.35
C LEU A 180 11.10 8.84 -22.42
N LYS A 181 11.06 7.66 -23.03
CA LYS A 181 12.24 6.79 -23.23
C LYS A 181 13.35 7.47 -24.04
N ASP A 182 12.96 8.22 -25.08
CA ASP A 182 13.85 9.03 -25.91
C ASP A 182 14.41 10.27 -25.21
N ARG A 183 14.04 10.49 -23.94
CA ARG A 183 14.37 11.67 -23.14
C ARG A 183 13.86 13.01 -23.70
N LYS A 184 12.77 12.99 -24.47
CA LYS A 184 12.13 14.17 -25.07
C LYS A 184 11.00 14.70 -24.19
N TRP A 185 11.34 15.15 -22.99
CA TRP A 185 10.38 15.32 -21.88
C TRP A 185 9.31 16.38 -22.14
N VAL A 186 9.71 17.55 -22.64
CA VAL A 186 8.78 18.62 -23.03
C VAL A 186 7.81 18.15 -24.12
N LYS A 187 8.32 17.40 -25.12
CA LYS A 187 7.48 16.85 -26.19
C LYS A 187 6.53 15.78 -25.65
N ALA A 188 6.98 14.95 -24.73
CA ALA A 188 6.16 13.94 -24.08
C ALA A 188 5.00 14.58 -23.30
N GLU A 189 5.27 15.62 -22.49
CA GLU A 189 4.25 16.38 -21.76
C GLU A 189 3.16 16.93 -22.70
N ILE A 190 3.58 17.63 -23.76
CA ILE A 190 2.66 18.20 -24.76
C ILE A 190 1.84 17.10 -25.44
N HIS A 191 2.50 16.00 -25.84
CA HIS A 191 1.84 14.87 -26.52
C HIS A 191 0.80 14.21 -25.63
N PHE A 192 1.13 13.90 -24.37
CA PHE A 192 0.19 13.34 -23.41
C PHE A 192 -1.00 14.27 -23.15
N GLY A 193 -0.81 15.59 -23.17
CA GLY A 193 -1.90 16.56 -23.06
C GLY A 193 -2.97 16.40 -24.16
N GLY A 194 -2.63 15.83 -25.31
CA GLY A 194 -3.58 15.50 -26.39
C GLY A 194 -4.23 14.11 -26.29
N CYS A 195 -3.74 13.23 -25.42
CA CYS A 195 -4.22 11.85 -25.33
C CYS A 195 -5.52 11.74 -24.52
N LYS A 196 -6.55 11.11 -25.09
CA LYS A 196 -7.85 10.89 -24.44
C LYS A 196 -7.86 9.63 -23.55
N ASN A 197 -6.81 9.42 -22.78
CA ASN A 197 -6.62 8.23 -21.93
C ASN A 197 -6.07 8.66 -20.55
N VAL A 198 -6.56 8.06 -19.47
CA VAL A 198 -6.19 8.42 -18.10
C VAL A 198 -4.69 8.21 -17.81
N GLU A 199 -4.05 7.28 -18.54
CA GLU A 199 -2.61 7.04 -18.43
C GLU A 199 -1.76 8.23 -18.86
N ALA A 200 -2.34 9.16 -19.63
CA ALA A 200 -1.70 10.41 -19.96
C ALA A 200 -1.32 11.20 -18.70
N PHE A 201 -2.12 11.13 -17.63
CA PHE A 201 -1.78 11.80 -16.37
C PHE A 201 -0.48 11.24 -15.76
N ARG A 202 -0.29 9.92 -15.79
CA ARG A 202 0.97 9.30 -15.35
C ARG A 202 2.13 9.81 -16.20
N GLY A 203 1.97 9.78 -17.52
CA GLY A 203 2.98 10.24 -18.48
C GLY A 203 3.36 11.72 -18.29
N ILE A 204 2.38 12.60 -18.10
CA ILE A 204 2.60 14.03 -17.78
C ILE A 204 3.36 14.16 -16.46
N GLY A 205 2.94 13.45 -15.41
CA GLY A 205 3.59 13.49 -14.12
C GLY A 205 5.06 13.08 -14.17
N LEU A 206 5.39 12.02 -14.91
CA LEU A 206 6.76 11.57 -15.12
C LEU A 206 7.56 12.58 -15.97
N ALA A 207 6.98 13.10 -17.06
CA ALA A 207 7.64 14.13 -17.88
C ALA A 207 7.95 15.40 -17.07
N LEU A 208 7.06 15.81 -16.17
CA LEU A 208 7.25 16.95 -15.27
C LEU A 208 8.35 16.69 -14.24
N TYR A 209 8.41 15.47 -13.69
CA TYR A 209 9.44 15.07 -12.74
C TYR A 209 10.83 15.24 -13.34
N GLU A 210 10.99 14.67 -14.53
CA GLU A 210 12.22 14.72 -15.29
C GLU A 210 12.59 16.19 -15.62
N GLN A 211 11.62 17.01 -16.04
CA GLN A 211 11.82 18.46 -16.23
C GLN A 211 12.09 19.26 -14.94
N ARG A 212 12.28 18.62 -13.79
CA ARG A 212 12.51 19.22 -12.47
C ARG A 212 11.36 20.10 -11.97
N ARG A 213 10.16 19.95 -12.54
CA ARG A 213 8.91 20.62 -12.12
C ARG A 213 8.23 19.81 -11.01
N PHE A 214 8.95 19.57 -9.92
CA PHE A 214 8.60 18.56 -8.92
C PHE A 214 7.23 18.78 -8.24
N ALA A 215 6.88 20.02 -7.92
CA ALA A 215 5.57 20.32 -7.30
C ALA A 215 4.39 19.97 -8.24
N GLU A 216 4.54 20.21 -9.55
CA GLU A 216 3.54 19.84 -10.54
C GLU A 216 3.52 18.34 -10.82
N ALA A 217 4.70 17.72 -10.88
CA ALA A 217 4.86 16.28 -11.02
C ALA A 217 4.14 15.54 -9.88
N LYS A 218 4.42 15.91 -8.63
CA LYS A 218 3.80 15.29 -7.45
C LYS A 218 2.27 15.39 -7.48
N ARG A 219 1.73 16.60 -7.71
CA ARG A 219 0.28 16.80 -7.80
C ARG A 219 -0.34 15.95 -8.90
N THR A 220 0.27 15.91 -10.07
CA THR A 220 -0.22 15.14 -11.22
C THR A 220 -0.18 13.63 -10.96
N LEU A 221 0.91 13.12 -10.38
CA LEU A 221 1.06 11.70 -10.06
C LEU A 221 0.09 11.27 -8.94
N MET A 222 -0.12 12.09 -7.91
CA MET A 222 -1.13 11.82 -6.88
C MET A 222 -2.54 11.80 -7.48
N GLN A 223 -2.86 12.74 -8.37
CA GLN A 223 -4.15 12.75 -9.08
C GLN A 223 -4.31 11.50 -9.95
N TYR A 224 -3.24 11.03 -10.59
CA TYR A 224 -3.27 9.77 -11.33
C TYR A 224 -3.57 8.58 -10.43
N VAL A 225 -2.92 8.45 -9.26
CA VAL A 225 -3.25 7.38 -8.28
C VAL A 225 -4.69 7.48 -7.79
N GLU A 226 -5.20 8.68 -7.59
CA GLU A 226 -6.60 8.91 -7.23
C GLU A 226 -7.57 8.49 -8.35
N LEU A 227 -7.15 8.44 -9.62
CA LEU A 227 -8.02 7.98 -10.71
C LEU A 227 -7.80 6.50 -11.04
N GLN A 228 -6.55 6.04 -10.97
CA GLN A 228 -6.08 4.70 -11.31
C GLN A 228 -5.16 4.14 -10.22
N PRO A 229 -5.73 3.68 -9.09
CA PRO A 229 -4.92 3.21 -7.98
C PRO A 229 -4.12 1.95 -8.33
N ARG A 230 -4.67 1.01 -9.12
CA ARG A 230 -4.00 -0.29 -9.41
C ARG A 230 -3.50 -0.96 -8.13
N ASN A 231 -4.41 -1.27 -7.22
CA ASN A 231 -4.14 -1.74 -5.85
C ASN A 231 -3.41 -0.77 -4.91
N ARG A 232 -2.88 0.36 -5.39
CA ARG A 232 -2.28 1.38 -4.51
C ARG A 232 -3.34 2.06 -3.65
N CYS A 233 -2.95 2.46 -2.45
CA CYS A 233 -3.75 3.35 -1.63
C CYS A 233 -3.99 4.68 -2.35
N ARG A 234 -5.24 5.13 -2.37
CA ARG A 234 -5.60 6.45 -2.88
C ARG A 234 -5.17 7.54 -1.90
N PRO A 235 -4.64 8.69 -2.35
CA PRO A 235 -4.36 9.82 -1.46
C PRO A 235 -5.57 10.21 -0.59
N SER A 236 -6.78 10.17 -1.15
CA SER A 236 -8.00 10.48 -0.40
C SER A 236 -8.34 9.46 0.70
N PHE A 237 -7.80 8.24 0.64
CA PHE A 237 -7.99 7.20 1.65
C PHE A 237 -6.95 7.35 2.77
N ASN A 238 -5.70 7.72 2.45
CA ASN A 238 -4.73 8.12 3.48
C ASN A 238 -5.24 9.31 4.30
N ALA A 239 -5.93 10.27 3.68
CA ALA A 239 -6.59 11.36 4.41
C ALA A 239 -7.68 10.85 5.39
N VAL A 240 -8.43 9.81 5.03
CA VAL A 240 -9.40 9.15 5.94
C VAL A 240 -8.69 8.54 7.14
N ILE A 241 -7.57 7.85 6.92
CA ILE A 241 -6.76 7.23 7.98
C ILE A 241 -6.30 8.30 8.99
N ARG A 242 -5.69 9.39 8.51
CA ARG A 242 -5.25 10.50 9.36
C ARG A 242 -6.41 11.11 10.15
N ASN A 243 -7.55 11.32 9.50
CA ASN A 243 -8.73 11.87 10.15
C ASN A 243 -9.23 10.95 11.28
N ILE A 244 -9.27 9.64 11.05
CA ILE A 244 -9.67 8.67 12.08
C ILE A 244 -8.68 8.65 13.23
N ALA A 245 -7.37 8.67 12.96
CA ALA A 245 -6.35 8.70 14.02
C ALA A 245 -6.52 9.92 14.93
N ASN A 246 -6.84 11.09 14.36
CA ASN A 246 -7.07 12.32 15.12
C ASN A 246 -8.42 12.37 15.89
N GLN A 247 -9.30 11.38 15.73
CA GLN A 247 -10.60 11.35 16.42
C GLN A 247 -10.53 10.65 17.80
N PHE A 248 -9.46 9.93 18.11
CA PHE A 248 -9.41 9.05 19.30
C PHE A 248 -8.03 9.06 19.94
N ASP A 249 -7.95 9.39 21.24
CA ASP A 249 -6.69 9.43 21.99
C ASP A 249 -5.99 8.06 22.10
N THR A 250 -6.74 6.96 21.98
CA THR A 250 -6.21 5.60 22.01
C THR A 250 -5.66 5.13 20.65
N VAL A 251 -5.65 6.01 19.65
CA VAL A 251 -5.16 5.73 18.30
C VAL A 251 -4.01 6.67 18.00
N HIS A 252 -2.87 6.10 17.62
CA HIS A 252 -1.68 6.86 17.26
C HIS A 252 -1.41 6.65 15.77
N LEU A 253 -1.24 7.76 15.05
CA LEU A 253 -0.93 7.75 13.63
C LEU A 253 0.51 7.28 13.41
N VAL A 254 0.70 6.39 12.43
CA VAL A 254 2.01 6.08 11.85
C VAL A 254 1.99 6.56 10.39
N ASP A 255 2.51 7.77 10.14
CA ASP A 255 2.39 8.42 8.82
C ASP A 255 3.45 7.92 7.84
N LEU A 256 3.27 6.69 7.38
CA LEU A 256 4.17 6.05 6.42
C LEU A 256 4.19 6.75 5.05
N GLU A 257 3.12 7.49 4.68
CA GLU A 257 3.12 8.29 3.45
C GLU A 257 4.08 9.47 3.59
N ALA A 258 4.00 10.22 4.71
CA ALA A 258 4.95 11.29 5.00
C ALA A 258 6.40 10.78 5.15
N MET A 259 6.58 9.60 5.75
CA MET A 259 7.89 8.94 5.83
C MET A 259 8.45 8.67 4.43
N ALA A 260 7.67 8.10 3.52
CA ALA A 260 8.14 7.80 2.17
C ALA A 260 8.50 9.09 1.44
N GLU A 261 7.67 10.13 1.51
CA GLU A 261 7.97 11.43 0.91
C GLU A 261 9.28 12.02 1.45
N LYS A 262 9.47 12.04 2.76
CA LYS A 262 10.68 12.57 3.40
C LYS A 262 11.96 11.86 2.93
N ASN A 263 11.87 10.57 2.64
CA ASN A 263 13.01 9.73 2.25
C ASN A 263 13.12 9.51 0.74
N SER A 264 12.40 10.30 -0.07
CA SER A 264 12.42 10.17 -1.53
C SER A 264 12.92 11.46 -2.20
N PRO A 265 13.67 11.36 -3.32
CA PRO A 265 14.11 12.52 -4.07
C PRO A 265 12.95 13.49 -4.37
N TYR A 266 13.13 14.74 -3.94
CA TYR A 266 12.17 15.83 -4.13
C TYR A 266 10.76 15.58 -3.54
N GLY A 267 10.63 14.65 -2.59
CA GLY A 267 9.34 14.34 -1.96
C GLY A 267 8.41 13.48 -2.81
N ILE A 268 8.93 12.73 -3.79
CA ILE A 268 8.14 11.93 -4.74
C ILE A 268 8.62 10.48 -4.73
N PRO A 269 7.94 9.58 -4.00
CA PRO A 269 8.38 8.20 -3.83
C PRO A 269 8.52 7.41 -5.12
N GLY A 270 9.62 6.65 -5.19
CA GLY A 270 10.06 5.92 -6.37
C GLY A 270 10.81 4.61 -6.07
N PRO A 271 11.61 4.11 -7.03
CA PRO A 271 12.28 2.80 -6.94
C PRO A 271 13.30 2.67 -5.78
N GLU A 272 13.79 3.78 -5.24
CA GLU A 272 14.64 3.82 -4.05
C GLU A 272 13.96 3.26 -2.80
N LEU A 273 12.63 3.26 -2.73
CA LEU A 273 11.86 2.68 -1.63
C LEU A 273 10.96 1.51 -2.06
N PHE A 274 10.77 1.29 -3.36
CA PHE A 274 9.76 0.37 -3.90
C PHE A 274 10.32 -0.56 -4.98
N VAL A 275 9.84 -1.80 -5.01
CA VAL A 275 10.15 -2.75 -6.10
C VAL A 275 9.14 -2.68 -7.24
N ASP A 276 7.90 -2.26 -6.94
CA ASP A 276 6.83 -2.10 -7.91
C ASP A 276 5.94 -0.90 -7.56
N TYR A 277 4.68 -0.89 -8.02
CA TYR A 277 3.73 0.19 -7.77
C TYR A 277 3.39 0.40 -6.28
N CYS A 278 3.53 -0.60 -5.39
CA CYS A 278 3.18 -0.45 -3.96
C CYS A 278 3.99 -1.29 -2.96
N HIS A 279 4.71 -2.31 -3.40
CA HIS A 279 5.55 -3.14 -2.54
C HIS A 279 6.89 -2.44 -2.32
N MET A 280 7.22 -2.24 -1.04
CA MET A 280 8.47 -1.59 -0.66
C MET A 280 9.66 -2.56 -0.80
N ASN A 281 10.81 -2.02 -1.19
CA ASN A 281 12.07 -2.74 -1.12
C ASN A 281 12.51 -2.92 0.35
N TRP A 282 13.59 -3.65 0.62
CA TRP A 282 14.00 -3.95 2.00
C TRP A 282 14.38 -2.69 2.80
N MET A 283 14.89 -1.64 2.14
CA MET A 283 15.15 -0.34 2.78
C MET A 283 13.84 0.30 3.24
N GLY A 284 12.85 0.34 2.35
CA GLY A 284 11.52 0.86 2.65
C GLY A 284 10.84 0.08 3.78
N GLN A 285 10.91 -1.25 3.78
CA GLN A 285 10.38 -2.08 4.88
C GLN A 285 11.06 -1.75 6.22
N GLY A 286 12.38 -1.56 6.23
CA GLY A 286 13.13 -1.15 7.42
C GLY A 286 12.74 0.23 7.95
N MET A 287 12.49 1.20 7.05
CA MET A 287 11.99 2.53 7.44
C MET A 287 10.56 2.48 7.98
N VAL A 288 9.70 1.60 7.44
CA VAL A 288 8.37 1.38 8.02
C VAL A 288 8.48 0.83 9.45
N ALA A 289 9.38 -0.12 9.69
CA ALA A 289 9.62 -0.63 11.04
C ALA A 289 10.10 0.47 12.00
N ASP A 290 10.98 1.38 11.56
CA ASP A 290 11.42 2.53 12.35
C ASP A 290 10.26 3.42 12.76
N GLU A 291 9.34 3.73 11.84
CA GLU A 291 8.20 4.58 12.15
C GLU A 291 7.24 3.92 13.14
N PHE A 292 7.04 2.61 13.05
CA PHE A 292 6.30 1.89 14.09
C PHE A 292 7.01 1.94 15.45
N LEU A 293 8.33 1.78 15.51
CA LEU A 293 9.11 1.90 16.74
C LEU A 293 9.08 3.32 17.31
N ALA A 294 9.16 4.33 16.45
CA ALA A 294 9.06 5.73 16.84
C ALA A 294 7.68 6.03 17.44
N ALA A 295 6.61 5.56 16.79
CA ALA A 295 5.25 5.69 17.29
C ALA A 295 5.04 4.97 18.64
N LEU A 296 5.56 3.76 18.80
CA LEU A 296 5.56 3.03 20.07
C LEU A 296 6.20 3.86 21.20
N LYS A 297 7.37 4.43 20.93
CA LYS A 297 8.13 5.25 21.88
C LYS A 297 7.38 6.54 22.21
N GLN A 298 6.89 7.26 21.21
CA GLN A 298 6.19 8.53 21.38
C GLN A 298 4.89 8.35 22.16
N ALA A 299 4.14 7.28 21.86
CA ALA A 299 2.88 6.95 22.53
C ALA A 299 3.10 6.34 23.93
N LYS A 300 4.34 6.07 24.34
CA LYS A 300 4.69 5.41 25.61
C LYS A 300 3.98 4.07 25.79
N LEU A 301 3.83 3.32 24.69
CA LEU A 301 3.16 2.01 24.65
C LEU A 301 4.11 0.85 24.99
N MET A 302 5.36 1.18 25.32
CA MET A 302 6.38 0.25 25.78
C MET A 302 6.95 0.75 27.12
N PRO A 303 7.59 -0.13 27.91
CA PRO A 303 8.40 0.28 29.04
C PRO A 303 9.45 1.36 28.65
N PRO A 304 10.07 2.05 29.63
CA PRO A 304 11.13 3.01 29.34
C PRO A 304 12.16 2.41 28.39
N TRP A 305 12.42 3.15 27.31
CA TRP A 305 13.21 2.68 26.18
C TRP A 305 14.64 2.38 26.64
N GLN A 306 15.04 1.10 26.61
CA GLN A 306 16.39 0.69 26.98
C GLN A 306 17.35 0.98 25.83
N GLU A 307 18.52 1.53 26.17
CA GLU A 307 19.63 1.66 25.23
C GLU A 307 20.15 0.27 24.88
N GLN A 308 20.50 0.06 23.60
CA GLN A 308 20.98 -1.24 23.16
C GLN A 308 22.36 -1.52 23.77
N PRO A 309 22.57 -2.64 24.50
CA PRO A 309 23.83 -2.90 25.22
C PRO A 309 25.04 -3.08 24.28
N THR A 310 24.80 -3.46 23.03
CA THR A 310 25.66 -3.27 21.85
C THR A 310 24.73 -3.51 20.68
N ALA A 311 24.77 -2.67 19.65
CA ALA A 311 23.76 -2.72 18.61
C ALA A 311 23.79 -4.06 17.87
N LEU A 312 22.81 -4.93 18.13
CA LEU A 312 22.31 -5.78 17.06
C LEU A 312 21.95 -4.81 15.94
N GLN A 313 22.67 -4.90 14.83
CA GLN A 313 22.45 -4.10 13.64
C GLN A 313 21.72 -4.99 12.62
N PRO A 314 20.44 -5.39 12.85
CA PRO A 314 19.70 -6.17 11.87
C PRO A 314 19.67 -5.47 10.51
N ARG A 315 19.69 -4.13 10.51
CA ARG A 315 19.97 -3.28 9.34
C ARG A 315 21.23 -3.71 8.60
N LYS A 316 22.37 -3.79 9.30
CA LYS A 316 23.66 -4.17 8.71
C LYS A 316 23.64 -5.61 8.20
N ILE A 317 23.07 -6.55 8.96
CA ILE A 317 22.99 -7.97 8.57
C ILE A 317 22.11 -8.19 7.33
N ILE A 318 20.96 -7.50 7.25
CA ILE A 318 20.05 -7.61 6.12
C ILE A 318 20.61 -6.83 4.91
N TYR A 319 21.18 -5.65 5.14
CA TYR A 319 21.91 -4.87 4.12
C TYR A 319 23.03 -5.70 3.49
N GLU A 320 23.91 -6.29 4.29
CA GLU A 320 25.02 -7.12 3.81
C GLU A 320 24.55 -8.32 2.99
N ARG A 321 23.39 -8.89 3.32
CA ARG A 321 22.79 -10.03 2.61
C ARG A 321 22.07 -9.66 1.31
N HIS A 322 21.52 -8.45 1.20
CA HIS A 322 20.62 -8.04 0.11
C HIS A 322 21.13 -6.82 -0.68
N GLN A 323 22.35 -6.34 -0.43
CA GLN A 323 22.98 -5.23 -1.17
C GLN A 323 23.05 -5.49 -2.69
N ASN A 324 23.18 -6.76 -3.10
CA ASN A 324 23.25 -7.16 -4.51
C ASN A 324 21.88 -7.30 -5.18
N ASP A 325 20.77 -7.24 -4.42
CA ASP A 325 19.41 -7.32 -4.94
C ASP A 325 18.86 -5.94 -5.38
N LEU A 326 19.68 -4.89 -5.25
CA LEU A 326 19.34 -3.54 -5.70
C LEU A 326 19.64 -3.36 -7.20
N PRO A 327 18.80 -2.67 -7.98
CA PRO A 327 19.28 -2.06 -9.21
C PRO A 327 20.41 -1.07 -8.86
N PRO A 328 21.44 -0.93 -9.72
CA PRO A 328 22.51 0.04 -9.47
C PRO A 328 21.91 1.45 -9.28
N PRO A 329 22.54 2.32 -8.48
CA PRO A 329 22.10 3.70 -8.36
C PRO A 329 21.98 4.31 -9.76
N LEU A 330 20.90 5.05 -10.00
CA LEU A 330 20.77 5.84 -11.22
C LEU A 330 21.91 6.86 -11.17
N ASP A 331 22.87 6.72 -12.09
CA ASP A 331 23.95 7.68 -12.26
C ASP A 331 23.37 9.10 -12.40
N ASP A 332 23.96 10.04 -11.65
CA ASP A 332 23.54 11.46 -11.53
C ASP A 332 23.39 12.21 -12.86
#